data_AF-A0A512C3B7-F1
#
_entry.id   AF-A0A512C3B7-F1
#
_cell.length_a   1.000
_cell.length_b   1.000
_cell.length_c   1.000
_cell.angle_alpha   90.00
_cell.angle_beta   90.00
_cell.angle_gamma   90.00
#
_symmetry.space_group_name_H-M   'P 1'
#
loop_
_entity.id
_entity.type
_entity.pdbx_description
1 polymer ?
#
loop_
_entity_poly.entity_id
_entity_poly.type
_entity_poly.pdbx_seq_one_letter_code
_entity_poly.pdbx_strand_id
1 'polypeptide(L)'
;MPICSVHPSHKLSWPSLQTKGTGEAHPLLSPTDEFANFELWDKGNLDLSAVKTPEMLEFEYARSALKNGLKLEQELGTNPYKFGMVGSTDSHTGLATAEEDNFFGKISASEPSPERLTATFVANPATGKKIMDWEVSSAGYAAVWATENTRASLWDAMQRRETYATTGPRMLVRFFGGWDFVAQDANSRLPAQTGYTKGVPMGGELRAAPQGKSPTFLVAALKDPLGANLDRYQIVKGWLTRDGKLEEKVYDVAWADAERRRPGGDGKLPPVGDTVDVASATWTNTVGAPELATVWTDPDFDPAQPAFYYGRGIEIPTPRWTAYDAKRFGTQPLPSTVMTITERAYTSPIWYTP
;
A
#
# COMPACT_ATOMS: atom_id res chain seq x y z
N MET A 1 4.69 11.02 7.59
CA MET A 1 4.73 11.11 9.08
C MET A 1 6.15 10.81 9.52
N PRO A 2 6.84 11.68 10.28
CA PRO A 2 8.21 11.41 10.69
C PRO A 2 8.24 10.21 11.65
N ILE A 3 9.27 9.38 11.52
CA ILE A 3 9.65 8.39 12.52
C ILE A 3 9.99 9.17 13.81
N CYS A 4 9.02 9.32 14.71
CA CYS A 4 9.33 9.74 16.08
C CYS A 4 10.36 8.74 16.63
N SER A 5 11.48 9.26 17.15
CA SER A 5 12.67 8.58 17.68
C SER A 5 12.43 7.68 18.92
N VAL A 6 11.21 7.21 19.12
CA VAL A 6 10.85 6.31 20.22
C VAL A 6 11.03 4.87 19.74
N HIS A 7 12.17 4.29 20.11
CA HIS A 7 12.49 2.85 20.20
C HIS A 7 11.67 1.96 19.24
N PRO A 8 12.10 1.83 17.98
CA PRO A 8 11.40 1.01 17.00
C PRO A 8 11.29 -0.49 17.36
N SER A 9 12.02 -0.97 18.38
CA SER A 9 11.96 -2.36 18.90
C SER A 9 10.60 -2.82 19.46
N HIS A 10 9.63 -1.92 19.64
CA HIS A 10 8.29 -2.26 20.15
C HIS A 10 7.13 -1.94 19.20
N LYS A 11 7.39 -1.46 17.97
CA LYS A 11 6.31 -1.16 17.03
C LYS A 11 5.82 -2.43 16.32
N LEU A 12 4.67 -2.92 16.76
CA LEU A 12 3.96 -4.05 16.16
C LEU A 12 3.57 -3.78 14.70
N SER A 13 3.07 -2.56 14.43
CA SER A 13 2.56 -2.16 13.13
C SER A 13 2.89 -0.71 12.81
N TRP A 14 2.99 -0.39 11.52
CA TRP A 14 3.24 0.94 10.99
C TRP A 14 2.10 1.35 10.06
N PRO A 15 1.53 2.57 10.21
CA PRO A 15 0.55 3.08 9.26
C PRO A 15 1.24 3.41 7.93
N SER A 16 1.06 2.56 6.93
CA SER A 16 1.58 2.80 5.57
C SER A 16 0.75 3.83 4.81
N LEU A 17 -0.38 4.27 5.37
CA LEU A 17 -1.19 5.36 4.85
C LEU A 17 -2.16 5.91 5.91
N GLN A 18 -2.59 7.14 5.69
CA GLN A 18 -3.60 7.85 6.47
C GLN A 18 -4.31 8.86 5.55
N THR A 19 -5.38 9.52 6.01
CA THR A 19 -5.92 10.71 5.31
C THR A 19 -4.85 11.77 5.03
N LYS A 20 -3.76 11.76 5.84
CA LYS A 20 -2.59 12.61 5.71
C LYS A 20 -1.55 12.07 4.71
N GLY A 21 -2.05 11.57 3.59
CA GLY A 21 -1.28 11.01 2.50
C GLY A 21 -0.73 9.61 2.74
N THR A 22 -0.11 9.07 1.70
CA THR A 22 0.58 7.78 1.75
C THR A 22 1.85 7.87 2.60
N GLY A 23 2.15 6.78 3.28
CA GLY A 23 3.42 6.52 3.94
C GLY A 23 4.15 5.32 3.34
N GLU A 24 3.76 4.80 2.18
CA GLU A 24 4.36 3.59 1.62
C GLU A 24 5.68 3.85 0.91
N ALA A 25 5.66 4.68 -0.14
CA ALA A 25 6.83 5.06 -0.94
C ALA A 25 6.69 6.48 -1.50
N HIS A 26 7.78 6.98 -2.10
CA HIS A 26 7.86 8.29 -2.73
C HIS A 26 8.61 8.17 -4.06
N PRO A 27 8.20 8.88 -5.14
CA PRO A 27 8.83 8.76 -6.46
C PRO A 27 10.33 9.11 -6.47
N LEU A 28 10.79 10.00 -5.58
CA LEU A 28 12.23 10.29 -5.43
C LEU A 28 13.04 9.07 -4.95
N LEU A 29 12.45 8.21 -4.11
CA LEU A 29 13.10 7.06 -3.49
C LEU A 29 12.89 5.77 -4.29
N SER A 30 11.85 5.75 -5.11
CA SER A 30 11.38 4.60 -5.90
C SER A 30 11.10 5.03 -7.36
N PRO A 31 12.10 5.57 -8.10
CA PRO A 31 11.88 6.21 -9.40
C PRO A 31 11.44 5.26 -10.52
N THR A 32 11.62 3.95 -10.34
CA THR A 32 11.21 2.91 -11.29
C THR A 32 9.78 2.41 -11.03
N ASP A 33 9.15 2.83 -9.95
CA ASP A 33 7.79 2.45 -9.58
C ASP A 33 6.78 3.52 -9.99
N GLU A 34 6.02 3.25 -11.04
CA GLU A 34 5.00 4.16 -11.58
C GLU A 34 3.86 4.47 -10.61
N PHE A 35 3.70 3.66 -9.55
CA PHE A 35 2.66 3.83 -8.54
C PHE A 35 3.16 4.50 -7.25
N ALA A 36 4.43 4.91 -7.17
CA ALA A 36 5.01 5.52 -5.96
C ALA A 36 4.49 6.94 -5.65
N ASN A 37 3.68 7.54 -6.52
CA ASN A 37 3.18 8.92 -6.43
C ASN A 37 1.75 9.04 -5.85
N PHE A 38 1.27 8.05 -5.11
CA PHE A 38 -0.10 8.01 -4.60
C PHE A 38 -0.31 8.95 -3.41
N GLU A 39 -1.30 9.86 -3.49
CA GLU A 39 -1.74 10.72 -2.39
C GLU A 39 -0.58 11.28 -1.55
N LEU A 40 0.41 11.90 -2.20
CA LEU A 40 1.60 12.40 -1.53
C LEU A 40 1.28 13.63 -0.66
N TRP A 41 1.85 13.66 0.54
CA TRP A 41 1.73 14.79 1.45
C TRP A 41 3.11 15.17 2.00
N ASP A 42 3.91 15.79 1.15
CA ASP A 42 5.36 15.97 1.29
C ASP A 42 5.81 17.43 1.36
N LYS A 43 4.90 18.40 1.59
CA LYS A 43 5.25 19.84 1.63
C LYS A 43 6.01 20.26 2.90
N GLY A 44 5.86 19.52 4.00
CA GLY A 44 6.46 19.85 5.30
C GLY A 44 5.98 18.94 6.43
N ASN A 45 6.25 19.34 7.67
CA ASN A 45 5.62 18.75 8.85
C ASN A 45 4.16 19.21 9.00
N LEU A 46 3.47 18.73 10.05
CA LEU A 46 2.02 18.88 10.21
C LEU A 46 1.52 20.33 10.12
N ASP A 47 2.21 21.26 10.77
CA ASP A 47 1.87 22.68 10.83
C ASP A 47 2.67 23.53 9.81
N LEU A 48 3.38 22.87 8.89
CA LEU A 48 4.24 23.49 7.88
C LEU A 48 5.30 24.45 8.46
N SER A 49 5.68 24.29 9.73
CA SER A 49 6.76 25.06 10.36
C SER A 49 8.15 24.63 9.87
N ALA A 50 8.29 23.38 9.42
CA ALA A 50 9.48 22.86 8.76
C ALA A 50 9.12 22.38 7.35
N VAL A 51 9.71 23.02 6.34
CA VAL A 51 9.55 22.63 4.93
C VAL A 51 10.32 21.33 4.68
N LYS A 52 9.75 20.47 3.84
CA LYS A 52 10.39 19.21 3.47
C LYS A 52 11.66 19.44 2.67
N THR A 53 12.71 18.70 3.00
CA THR A 53 13.90 18.57 2.14
C THR A 53 14.00 17.13 1.60
N PRO A 54 14.66 16.91 0.45
CA PRO A 54 14.82 15.59 -0.14
C PRO A 54 15.41 14.54 0.80
N GLU A 55 16.36 14.93 1.65
CA GLU A 55 17.10 14.05 2.57
C GLU A 55 16.20 13.51 3.69
N MET A 56 15.12 14.22 4.03
CA MET A 56 14.16 13.76 5.04
C MET A 56 13.34 12.58 4.55
N LEU A 57 13.06 12.50 3.24
CA LEU A 57 12.10 11.56 2.68
C LEU A 57 12.51 10.11 2.93
N GLU A 58 13.81 9.79 2.90
CA GLU A 58 14.30 8.42 3.17
C GLU A 58 13.78 7.86 4.51
N PHE A 59 13.57 8.72 5.51
CA PHE A 59 13.18 8.33 6.86
C PHE A 59 11.67 8.51 7.14
N GLU A 60 10.86 8.68 6.10
CA GLU A 60 9.42 9.00 6.26
C GLU A 60 8.49 8.03 5.54
N TYR A 61 9.03 7.11 4.75
CA TYR A 61 8.27 6.10 4.00
C TYR A 61 8.62 4.68 4.44
N ALA A 62 7.59 3.85 4.54
CA ALA A 62 7.67 2.48 5.03
C ALA A 62 8.64 1.65 4.20
N ARG A 63 8.59 1.73 2.86
CA ARG A 63 9.50 0.97 1.98
C ARG A 63 10.96 1.29 2.27
N SER A 64 11.31 2.57 2.45
CA SER A 64 12.67 2.97 2.81
C SER A 64 13.04 2.54 4.23
N ALA A 65 12.11 2.59 5.19
CA ALA A 65 12.34 2.05 6.53
C ALA A 65 12.61 0.54 6.50
N LEU A 66 11.88 -0.24 5.68
CA LEU A 66 12.11 -1.68 5.51
C LEU A 66 13.51 -1.96 4.93
N LYS A 67 13.93 -1.21 3.91
CA LYS A 67 15.29 -1.29 3.35
C LYS A 67 16.35 -0.94 4.40
N ASN A 68 16.18 0.18 5.09
CA ASN A 68 17.08 0.58 6.17
C ASN A 68 17.13 -0.44 7.31
N GLY A 69 16.05 -1.18 7.54
CA GLY A 69 16.00 -2.31 8.46
C GLY A 69 17.01 -3.41 8.12
N LEU A 70 17.14 -3.77 6.84
CA LEU A 70 18.13 -4.76 6.38
C LEU A 70 19.56 -4.31 6.69
N LYS A 71 19.87 -3.04 6.42
CA LYS A 71 21.19 -2.45 6.70
C LYS A 71 21.48 -2.41 8.21
N LEU A 72 20.52 -1.96 9.02
CA LEU A 72 20.66 -1.94 10.48
C LEU A 72 20.81 -3.34 11.08
N GLU A 73 20.18 -4.36 10.49
CA GLU A 73 20.36 -5.76 10.93
C GLU A 73 21.82 -6.21 10.78
N GLN A 74 22.49 -5.81 9.70
CA GLN A 74 23.91 -6.12 9.48
C GLN A 74 24.82 -5.39 10.48
N GLU A 75 24.49 -4.16 10.85
CA GLU A 75 25.29 -3.32 11.75
C GLU A 75 25.06 -3.65 13.24
N LEU A 76 23.80 -3.93 13.63
CA LEU A 76 23.37 -4.05 15.01
C LEU A 76 23.01 -5.48 15.43
N GLY A 77 22.94 -6.42 14.48
CA GLY A 77 22.47 -7.80 14.70
C GLY A 77 20.95 -7.90 14.92
N THR A 78 20.21 -6.81 14.78
CA THR A 78 18.75 -6.77 14.91
C THR A 78 18.13 -5.77 13.96
N ASN A 79 16.97 -6.11 13.41
CA ASN A 79 16.22 -5.25 12.49
C ASN A 79 15.04 -4.59 13.23
N PRO A 80 15.15 -3.29 13.57
CA PRO A 80 14.09 -2.60 14.29
C PRO A 80 12.86 -2.27 13.41
N TYR A 81 12.96 -2.48 12.09
CA TYR A 81 11.90 -2.16 11.13
C TYR A 81 11.15 -3.41 10.61
N LYS A 82 11.22 -4.53 11.33
CA LYS A 82 10.35 -5.71 11.11
C LYS A 82 8.92 -5.49 11.63
N PHE A 83 8.25 -4.42 11.18
CA PHE A 83 6.87 -4.07 11.53
C PHE A 83 5.85 -4.65 10.53
N GLY A 84 4.59 -4.79 10.95
CA GLY A 84 3.46 -5.07 10.05
C GLY A 84 2.91 -3.80 9.40
N MET A 85 2.31 -3.89 8.20
CA MET A 85 1.66 -2.75 7.56
C MET A 85 0.16 -2.71 7.90
N VAL A 86 -0.34 -1.51 8.22
CA VAL A 86 -1.76 -1.21 8.45
C VAL A 86 -2.13 0.14 7.84
N GLY A 87 -3.40 0.37 7.56
CA GLY A 87 -3.93 1.70 7.27
C GLY A 87 -4.52 2.32 8.54
N SER A 88 -4.54 3.65 8.63
CA SER A 88 -5.16 4.35 9.75
C SER A 88 -5.80 5.63 9.26
N THR A 89 -7.13 5.72 9.24
CA THR A 89 -7.82 6.96 8.81
C THR A 89 -7.44 8.16 9.69
N ASP A 90 -7.31 7.94 11.01
CA ASP A 90 -7.07 9.00 12.01
C ASP A 90 -8.11 10.14 11.91
N SER A 91 -9.35 9.87 11.50
CA SER A 91 -10.38 10.91 11.42
C SER A 91 -10.73 11.43 12.82
N HIS A 92 -10.78 12.75 12.97
CA HIS A 92 -11.12 13.44 14.23
C HIS A 92 -12.58 13.87 14.28
N THR A 93 -13.42 13.22 13.46
CA THR A 93 -14.87 13.43 13.37
C THR A 93 -15.67 12.37 14.14
N GLY A 94 -15.02 11.28 14.57
CA GLY A 94 -15.69 10.11 15.14
C GLY A 94 -16.42 9.23 14.11
N LEU A 95 -16.28 9.54 12.82
CA LEU A 95 -16.94 8.81 11.72
C LEU A 95 -15.98 7.81 11.06
N ALA A 96 -16.51 6.66 10.63
CA ALA A 96 -15.80 5.62 9.90
C ALA A 96 -16.10 5.71 8.39
N THR A 97 -15.56 6.75 7.77
CA THR A 97 -15.98 7.25 6.45
C THR A 97 -14.79 7.38 5.49
N ALA A 98 -13.98 6.33 5.38
CA ALA A 98 -12.76 6.33 4.58
C ALA A 98 -12.97 5.90 3.11
N GLU A 99 -14.23 5.89 2.65
CA GLU A 99 -14.62 5.57 1.28
C GLU A 99 -14.80 6.88 0.49
N GLU A 100 -14.38 6.90 -0.77
CA GLU A 100 -14.35 8.11 -1.59
C GLU A 100 -15.75 8.73 -1.83
N ASP A 101 -16.81 7.92 -1.97
CA ASP A 101 -18.19 8.39 -2.15
C ASP A 101 -18.86 8.87 -0.84
N ASN A 102 -18.24 8.54 0.29
CA ASN A 102 -18.73 8.75 1.65
C ASN A 102 -17.70 9.49 2.52
N PHE A 103 -16.79 10.29 1.95
CA PHE A 103 -15.72 10.92 2.74
C PHE A 103 -16.17 12.21 3.48
N PHE A 104 -16.24 12.13 4.80
CA PHE A 104 -16.63 13.25 5.68
C PHE A 104 -15.47 14.16 6.13
N GLY A 105 -14.29 14.03 5.53
CA GLY A 105 -13.14 14.86 5.89
C GLY A 105 -12.36 14.35 7.10
N LYS A 106 -11.21 14.99 7.33
CA LYS A 106 -10.30 14.66 8.43
C LYS A 106 -10.76 15.22 9.78
N ILE A 107 -11.24 16.45 9.79
CA ILE A 107 -11.73 17.18 10.97
C ILE A 107 -13.11 17.75 10.66
N SER A 108 -13.86 18.17 11.68
CA SER A 108 -15.21 18.72 11.52
C SER A 108 -15.26 19.97 10.62
N ALA A 109 -14.17 20.75 10.55
CA ALA A 109 -14.07 21.90 9.65
C ALA A 109 -13.92 21.52 8.16
N SER A 110 -13.66 20.23 7.87
CA SER A 110 -13.44 19.67 6.54
C SER A 110 -14.60 18.77 6.09
N GLU A 111 -15.77 18.89 6.72
CA GLU A 111 -16.97 18.13 6.32
C GLU A 111 -17.48 18.57 4.94
N PRO A 112 -18.25 17.72 4.23
CA PRO A 112 -18.71 18.01 2.87
C PRO A 112 -19.49 19.33 2.79
N SER A 113 -18.98 20.28 2.02
CA SER A 113 -19.64 21.56 1.74
C SER A 113 -19.23 22.10 0.36
N PRO A 114 -19.98 23.06 -0.21
CA PRO A 114 -19.60 23.70 -1.47
C PRO A 114 -18.22 24.38 -1.44
N GLU A 115 -17.75 24.80 -0.27
CA GLU A 115 -16.51 25.54 -0.11
C GLU A 115 -15.28 24.63 0.02
N ARG A 116 -15.47 23.35 0.41
CA ARG A 116 -14.38 22.43 0.78
C ARG A 116 -13.31 22.27 -0.30
N LEU A 117 -13.68 22.21 -1.58
CA LEU A 117 -12.72 22.08 -2.69
C LEU A 117 -11.81 23.31 -2.86
N THR A 118 -12.19 24.45 -2.29
CA THR A 118 -11.40 25.68 -2.31
C THR A 118 -10.82 26.03 -0.94
N ALA A 119 -11.21 25.28 0.10
CA ALA A 119 -10.82 25.51 1.48
C ALA A 119 -9.33 25.19 1.71
N THR A 120 -8.79 25.84 2.73
CA THR A 120 -7.41 25.63 3.17
C THR A 120 -7.43 24.67 4.34
N PHE A 121 -6.70 23.56 4.25
CA PHE A 121 -6.55 22.65 5.38
C PHE A 121 -5.54 23.18 6.39
N VAL A 122 -4.33 23.53 5.91
CA VAL A 122 -3.31 24.17 6.73
C VAL A 122 -2.50 25.15 5.89
N ALA A 123 -2.13 26.29 6.48
CA ALA A 123 -1.23 27.26 5.90
C ALA A 123 -0.29 27.78 6.98
N ASN A 124 0.96 28.05 6.60
CA ASN A 124 1.93 28.67 7.48
C ASN A 124 2.49 29.93 6.82
N PRO A 125 2.15 31.13 7.32
CA PRO A 125 2.61 32.38 6.75
C PRO A 125 4.14 32.55 6.77
N ALA A 126 4.83 31.96 7.75
CA ALA A 126 6.28 32.08 7.88
C ALA A 126 7.03 31.31 6.79
N THR A 127 6.51 30.16 6.36
CA THR A 127 7.09 29.36 5.27
C THR A 127 6.44 29.62 3.91
N GLY A 128 5.32 30.34 3.88
CA GLY A 128 4.50 30.59 2.68
C GLY A 128 3.87 29.31 2.11
N LYS A 129 3.91 28.19 2.85
CA LYS A 129 3.37 26.90 2.39
C LYS A 129 1.90 26.77 2.76
N LYS A 130 1.18 26.04 1.90
CA LYS A 130 -0.25 25.80 2.01
C LYS A 130 -0.59 24.40 1.52
N ILE A 131 -1.51 23.75 2.23
CA ILE A 131 -2.18 22.52 1.84
C ILE A 131 -3.67 22.83 1.74
N MET A 132 -4.25 22.51 0.58
CA MET A 132 -5.67 22.66 0.31
C MET A 132 -6.42 21.44 0.85
N ASP A 133 -7.69 21.61 1.21
CA ASP A 133 -8.47 20.50 1.75
C ASP A 133 -8.69 19.38 0.73
N TRP A 134 -8.76 19.73 -0.56
CA TRP A 134 -8.80 18.72 -1.63
C TRP A 134 -7.57 17.82 -1.69
N GLU A 135 -6.42 18.21 -1.13
CA GLU A 135 -5.20 17.39 -1.07
C GLU A 135 -5.28 16.32 0.03
N VAL A 136 -6.28 16.36 0.91
CA VAL A 136 -6.51 15.33 1.94
C VAL A 136 -7.08 14.07 1.29
N SER A 137 -6.55 12.90 1.65
CA SER A 137 -7.04 11.61 1.16
C SER A 137 -8.19 11.07 2.03
N SER A 138 -9.10 10.28 1.47
CA SER A 138 -10.12 9.58 2.27
C SER A 138 -9.54 8.40 3.06
N ALA A 139 -8.31 8.02 2.76
CA ALA A 139 -7.80 6.69 2.97
C ALA A 139 -7.59 6.21 4.42
N GLY A 140 -7.60 4.88 4.57
CA GLY A 140 -6.99 4.18 5.70
C GLY A 140 -7.88 3.17 6.38
N TYR A 141 -7.81 1.90 5.96
CA TYR A 141 -8.31 0.78 6.76
C TYR A 141 -7.19 -0.17 7.19
N ALA A 142 -7.30 -0.66 8.42
CA ALA A 142 -6.50 -1.76 8.93
C ALA A 142 -7.28 -3.07 8.78
N ALA A 143 -6.66 -4.04 8.13
CA ALA A 143 -7.19 -5.39 8.05
C ALA A 143 -6.28 -6.37 8.81
N VAL A 144 -6.90 -7.31 9.50
CA VAL A 144 -6.23 -8.27 10.39
C VAL A 144 -6.76 -9.66 10.09
N TRP A 145 -5.88 -10.61 9.76
CA TRP A 145 -6.28 -12.01 9.64
C TRP A 145 -6.14 -12.73 10.98
N ALA A 146 -7.28 -12.88 11.64
CA ALA A 146 -7.41 -13.63 12.88
C ALA A 146 -8.14 -14.96 12.66
N THR A 147 -7.85 -15.94 13.51
CA THR A 147 -8.57 -17.23 13.49
C THR A 147 -9.99 -17.10 14.01
N GLU A 148 -10.21 -16.13 14.90
CA GLU A 148 -11.49 -15.88 15.56
C GLU A 148 -11.69 -14.38 15.75
N ASN A 149 -12.95 -13.94 15.86
CA ASN A 149 -13.29 -12.56 16.21
C ASN A 149 -13.30 -12.37 17.74
N THR A 150 -12.16 -12.65 18.39
CA THR A 150 -11.95 -12.42 19.82
C THR A 150 -10.80 -11.44 20.02
N ARG A 151 -10.82 -10.67 21.10
CA ARG A 151 -9.74 -9.71 21.41
C ARG A 151 -8.36 -10.38 21.45
N ALA A 152 -8.28 -11.60 21.97
CA ALA A 152 -7.03 -12.36 22.02
C ALA A 152 -6.55 -12.75 20.61
N SER A 153 -7.42 -13.35 19.78
CA SER A 153 -7.04 -13.76 18.42
C SER A 153 -6.66 -12.58 17.53
N LEU A 154 -7.35 -11.44 17.68
CA LEU A 154 -6.99 -10.18 17.01
C LEU A 154 -5.63 -9.65 17.47
N TRP A 155 -5.35 -9.68 18.77
CA TRP A 155 -4.06 -9.26 19.31
C TRP A 155 -2.92 -10.14 18.81
N ASP A 156 -3.09 -11.46 18.87
CA ASP A 156 -2.11 -12.42 18.38
C ASP A 156 -1.83 -12.23 16.88
N ALA A 157 -2.86 -11.87 16.10
CA ALA A 157 -2.74 -11.58 14.67
C ALA A 157 -1.92 -10.33 14.38
N MET A 158 -2.19 -9.25 15.12
CA MET A 158 -1.38 -8.03 15.03
C MET A 158 0.05 -8.29 15.51
N GLN A 159 0.24 -9.10 16.56
CA GLN A 159 1.55 -9.41 17.12
C GLN A 159 2.43 -10.24 16.18
N ARG A 160 1.84 -11.19 15.45
CA ARG A 160 2.53 -11.88 14.35
C ARG A 160 2.56 -11.09 13.03
N ARG A 161 2.02 -9.87 13.03
CA ARG A 161 1.99 -8.94 11.88
C ARG A 161 1.22 -9.45 10.68
N GLU A 162 0.24 -10.32 10.90
CA GLU A 162 -0.61 -10.83 9.84
C GLU A 162 -1.73 -9.84 9.53
N THR A 163 -1.30 -8.68 9.03
CA THR A 163 -2.11 -7.49 8.78
C THR A 163 -1.82 -6.96 7.39
N TYR A 164 -2.73 -6.13 6.90
CA TYR A 164 -2.51 -5.36 5.69
C TYR A 164 -3.29 -4.04 5.75
N ALA A 165 -2.88 -3.10 4.91
CA ALA A 165 -3.52 -1.81 4.75
C ALA A 165 -4.36 -1.80 3.48
N THR A 166 -5.48 -1.08 3.47
CA THR A 166 -6.15 -0.66 2.23
C THR A 166 -6.35 0.84 2.22
N THR A 167 -6.29 1.44 1.04
CA THR A 167 -6.41 2.89 0.85
C THR A 167 -7.84 3.41 0.82
N GLY A 168 -8.84 2.54 0.97
CA GLY A 168 -10.25 2.93 0.98
C GLY A 168 -11.15 1.72 0.76
N PRO A 169 -10.98 0.97 -0.35
CA PRO A 169 -11.78 -0.23 -0.59
C PRO A 169 -11.50 -1.34 0.44
N ARG A 170 -12.51 -2.16 0.75
CA ARG A 170 -12.39 -3.37 1.59
C ARG A 170 -11.90 -4.57 0.77
N MET A 171 -10.82 -4.39 0.01
CA MET A 171 -10.14 -5.48 -0.70
C MET A 171 -9.71 -6.58 0.27
N LEU A 172 -9.89 -7.84 -0.11
CA LEU A 172 -9.33 -8.98 0.62
C LEU A 172 -8.01 -9.37 -0.02
N VAL A 173 -6.94 -9.38 0.78
CA VAL A 173 -5.58 -9.67 0.28
C VAL A 173 -4.92 -10.76 1.11
N ARG A 174 -4.32 -11.73 0.43
CA ARG A 174 -3.55 -12.83 0.99
C ARG A 174 -2.17 -12.87 0.33
N PHE A 175 -1.15 -13.01 1.16
CA PHE A 175 0.22 -13.15 0.74
C PHE A 175 0.92 -14.18 1.60
N PHE A 176 1.40 -15.24 0.97
CA PHE A 176 2.14 -16.32 1.60
C PHE A 176 3.45 -16.54 0.87
N GLY A 177 4.51 -16.87 1.60
CA GLY A 177 5.83 -17.21 1.06
C GLY A 177 6.26 -18.57 1.54
N GLY A 178 6.94 -19.34 0.69
CA GLY A 178 7.42 -20.68 1.00
C GLY A 178 8.36 -21.20 -0.09
N TRP A 179 8.70 -22.48 -0.03
CA TRP A 179 9.67 -23.09 -0.96
C TRP A 179 9.02 -24.08 -1.96
N ASP A 180 7.75 -24.41 -1.74
CA ASP A 180 7.07 -25.53 -2.38
C ASP A 180 5.67 -25.17 -2.92
N PHE A 181 5.37 -23.87 -3.10
CA PHE A 181 4.15 -23.49 -3.80
C PHE A 181 4.29 -23.80 -5.29
N VAL A 182 3.22 -24.33 -5.85
CA VAL A 182 3.12 -24.67 -7.28
C VAL A 182 1.90 -23.98 -7.87
N ALA A 183 1.88 -23.74 -9.19
CA ALA A 183 0.80 -22.99 -9.86
C ALA A 183 -0.62 -23.50 -9.53
N GLN A 184 -0.79 -24.80 -9.31
CA GLN A 184 -2.06 -25.42 -8.93
C GLN A 184 -2.60 -24.95 -7.57
N ASP A 185 -1.73 -24.49 -6.67
CA ASP A 185 -2.12 -23.98 -5.35
C ASP A 185 -2.97 -22.72 -5.44
N ALA A 186 -2.77 -21.90 -6.48
CA ALA A 186 -3.58 -20.71 -6.75
C ALA A 186 -4.99 -21.03 -7.26
N ASN A 187 -5.23 -22.26 -7.74
CA ASN A 187 -6.55 -22.71 -8.20
C ASN A 187 -7.43 -23.25 -7.06
N SER A 188 -6.89 -23.29 -5.83
CA SER A 188 -7.66 -23.69 -4.65
C SER A 188 -8.72 -22.64 -4.32
N ARG A 189 -9.94 -23.10 -3.99
CA ARG A 189 -10.99 -22.21 -3.44
C ARG A 189 -10.66 -21.70 -2.03
N LEU A 190 -9.62 -22.27 -1.39
CA LEU A 190 -9.17 -21.95 -0.04
C LEU A 190 -7.66 -21.65 -0.04
N PRO A 191 -7.21 -20.55 -0.67
CA PRO A 191 -5.78 -20.23 -0.78
C PRO A 191 -5.11 -20.08 0.60
N ALA A 192 -5.87 -19.66 1.62
CA ALA A 192 -5.37 -19.56 2.98
C ALA A 192 -4.98 -20.93 3.58
N GLN A 193 -5.77 -21.99 3.35
CA GLN A 193 -5.45 -23.33 3.87
C GLN A 193 -4.13 -23.84 3.27
N THR A 194 -3.97 -23.71 1.96
CA THR A 194 -2.72 -24.05 1.26
C THR A 194 -1.56 -23.19 1.77
N GLY A 195 -1.80 -21.88 1.90
CA GLY A 195 -0.84 -20.91 2.40
C GLY A 195 -0.25 -21.27 3.76
N TYR A 196 -1.11 -21.50 4.76
CA TYR A 196 -0.68 -21.89 6.11
C TYR A 196 -0.06 -23.29 6.19
N THR A 197 -0.36 -24.17 5.24
CA THR A 197 0.19 -25.53 5.22
C THR A 197 1.61 -25.55 4.64
N LYS A 198 1.87 -24.75 3.59
CA LYS A 198 3.12 -24.83 2.81
C LYS A 198 4.12 -23.71 3.08
N GLY A 199 3.72 -22.66 3.80
CA GLY A 199 4.55 -21.48 3.95
C GLY A 199 4.20 -20.63 5.16
N VAL A 200 4.76 -19.42 5.16
CA VAL A 200 4.51 -18.40 6.17
C VAL A 200 3.57 -17.32 5.59
N PRO A 201 2.64 -16.78 6.39
CA PRO A 201 1.83 -15.64 5.97
C PRO A 201 2.65 -14.33 5.98
N MET A 202 2.10 -13.29 5.37
CA MET A 202 2.57 -11.90 5.55
C MET A 202 2.83 -11.56 7.02
N GLY A 203 3.93 -10.86 7.27
CA GLY A 203 4.45 -10.59 8.63
C GLY A 203 5.43 -11.66 9.15
N GLY A 204 5.51 -12.80 8.47
CA GLY A 204 6.41 -13.91 8.76
C GLY A 204 7.82 -13.77 8.18
N GLU A 205 8.62 -14.81 8.37
CA GLU A 205 10.03 -14.87 7.96
C GLU A 205 10.34 -16.22 7.32
N LEU A 206 10.91 -16.18 6.12
CA LEU A 206 11.53 -17.30 5.44
C LEU A 206 12.96 -17.45 5.94
N ARG A 207 13.31 -18.65 6.39
CA ARG A 207 14.65 -19.00 6.89
C ARG A 207 15.22 -20.15 6.10
N ALA A 208 16.55 -20.17 6.01
CA ALA A 208 17.33 -21.29 5.50
C ALA A 208 16.83 -21.79 4.14
N ALA A 209 17.17 -21.07 3.07
CA ALA A 209 16.82 -21.47 1.71
C ALA A 209 17.36 -22.88 1.41
N PRO A 210 16.50 -23.84 0.98
CA PRO A 210 16.97 -25.12 0.50
C PRO A 210 17.93 -24.93 -0.68
N GLN A 211 18.96 -25.77 -0.75
CA GLN A 211 19.98 -25.65 -1.79
C GLN A 211 19.36 -25.64 -3.19
N GLY A 212 19.62 -24.57 -3.95
CA GLY A 212 19.14 -24.42 -5.32
C GLY A 212 17.66 -24.07 -5.47
N LYS A 213 16.93 -23.72 -4.40
CA LYS A 213 15.54 -23.27 -4.48
C LYS A 213 15.43 -21.75 -4.35
N SER A 214 14.53 -21.17 -5.14
CA SER A 214 14.02 -19.81 -4.96
C SER A 214 12.74 -19.82 -4.15
N PRO A 215 12.44 -18.75 -3.38
CA PRO A 215 11.16 -18.63 -2.71
C PRO A 215 10.04 -18.51 -3.75
N THR A 216 8.93 -19.13 -3.41
CA THR A 216 7.67 -19.14 -4.14
C THR A 216 6.61 -18.45 -3.29
N PHE A 217 5.75 -17.67 -3.92
CA PHE A 217 4.77 -16.83 -3.25
C PHE A 217 3.39 -17.10 -3.79
N LEU A 218 2.49 -17.55 -2.92
CA LEU A 218 1.07 -17.66 -3.22
C LEU A 218 0.40 -16.34 -2.87
N VAL A 219 -0.16 -15.68 -3.89
CA VAL A 219 -0.87 -14.42 -3.75
C VAL A 219 -2.32 -14.60 -4.13
N ALA A 220 -3.22 -13.93 -3.42
CA ALA A 220 -4.61 -13.82 -3.82
C ALA A 220 -5.19 -12.47 -3.40
N ALA A 221 -5.96 -11.85 -4.29
CA ALA A 221 -6.74 -10.66 -4.03
C ALA A 221 -8.17 -10.84 -4.54
N LEU A 222 -9.12 -10.33 -3.78
CA LEU A 222 -10.51 -10.18 -4.17
C LEU A 222 -10.87 -8.70 -4.07
N LYS A 223 -11.54 -8.16 -5.09
CA LYS A 223 -12.03 -6.78 -5.06
C LYS A 223 -12.95 -6.54 -3.86
N ASP A 224 -13.13 -5.28 -3.48
CA ASP A 224 -14.26 -4.92 -2.65
C ASP A 224 -15.56 -5.32 -3.37
N PRO A 225 -16.49 -6.08 -2.73
CA PRO A 225 -17.75 -6.48 -3.35
C PRO A 225 -18.52 -5.32 -4.00
N LEU A 226 -18.46 -4.12 -3.41
CA LEU A 226 -19.12 -2.91 -3.89
C LEU A 226 -18.17 -1.97 -4.66
N GLY A 227 -16.87 -2.26 -4.67
CA GLY A 227 -15.85 -1.44 -5.33
C GLY A 227 -15.49 -1.87 -6.76
N ALA A 228 -14.38 -1.31 -7.23
CA ALA A 228 -13.90 -1.50 -8.58
C ALA A 228 -13.17 -2.84 -8.78
N ASN A 229 -13.11 -3.31 -10.03
CA ASN A 229 -12.33 -4.49 -10.36
C ASN A 229 -10.83 -4.26 -10.11
N LEU A 230 -10.08 -5.35 -9.97
CA LEU A 230 -8.63 -5.33 -9.81
C LEU A 230 -7.91 -5.10 -11.14
N ASP A 231 -6.93 -4.20 -11.17
CA ASP A 231 -5.96 -4.07 -12.26
C ASP A 231 -4.92 -5.18 -12.16
N ARG A 232 -4.13 -5.18 -11.07
CA ARG A 232 -2.98 -6.06 -10.92
C ARG A 232 -2.61 -6.33 -9.48
N TYR A 233 -1.90 -7.43 -9.28
CA TYR A 233 -1.19 -7.77 -8.06
C TYR A 233 0.30 -7.67 -8.33
N GLN A 234 0.99 -6.92 -7.47
CA GLN A 234 2.43 -6.74 -7.50
C GLN A 234 3.09 -7.36 -6.28
N ILE A 235 4.33 -7.80 -6.46
CA ILE A 235 5.24 -8.08 -5.35
C ILE A 235 6.36 -7.04 -5.40
N VAL A 236 6.57 -6.33 -4.30
CA VAL A 236 7.68 -5.40 -4.13
C VAL A 236 8.74 -6.10 -3.31
N LYS A 237 9.92 -6.28 -3.92
CA LYS A 237 11.11 -6.87 -3.31
C LYS A 237 12.08 -5.75 -2.95
N GLY A 238 12.59 -5.76 -1.73
CA GLY A 238 13.77 -4.98 -1.34
C GLY A 238 14.85 -5.88 -0.79
N TRP A 239 16.11 -5.60 -1.08
CA TRP A 239 17.23 -6.43 -0.63
C TRP A 239 18.48 -5.61 -0.35
N LEU A 240 19.37 -6.20 0.45
CA LEU A 240 20.71 -5.67 0.72
C LEU A 240 21.71 -6.45 -0.12
N THR A 241 22.41 -5.74 -1.01
CA THR A 241 23.46 -6.33 -1.85
C THR A 241 24.70 -6.64 -1.03
N ARG A 242 25.59 -7.47 -1.59
CA ARG A 242 26.86 -7.83 -0.94
C ARG A 242 27.79 -6.64 -0.70
N ASP A 243 27.67 -5.57 -1.49
CA ASP A 243 28.41 -4.31 -1.32
C ASP A 243 27.72 -3.31 -0.37
N GLY A 244 26.65 -3.73 0.32
CA GLY A 244 25.97 -2.92 1.33
C GLY A 244 25.00 -1.88 0.77
N LYS A 245 24.61 -2.00 -0.50
CA LYS A 245 23.61 -1.12 -1.13
C LYS A 245 22.21 -1.68 -0.95
N LEU A 246 21.25 -0.78 -0.81
CA LEU A 246 19.84 -1.09 -0.70
C LEU A 246 19.19 -0.96 -2.08
N GLU A 247 18.62 -2.06 -2.54
CA GLU A 247 17.99 -2.15 -3.86
C GLU A 247 16.51 -2.52 -3.71
N GLU A 248 15.71 -2.18 -4.72
CA GLU A 248 14.32 -2.58 -4.82
C GLU A 248 13.88 -2.88 -6.25
N LYS A 249 12.85 -3.73 -6.37
CA LYS A 249 12.21 -4.04 -7.65
C LYS A 249 10.75 -4.40 -7.44
N VAL A 250 9.91 -3.89 -8.33
CA VAL A 250 8.47 -4.18 -8.37
C VAL A 250 8.24 -5.20 -9.49
N TYR A 251 7.50 -6.26 -9.18
CA TYR A 251 7.10 -7.28 -10.13
C TYR A 251 5.59 -7.28 -10.27
N ASP A 252 5.07 -7.11 -11.49
CA ASP A 252 3.69 -7.44 -11.82
C ASP A 252 3.58 -8.98 -11.90
N VAL A 253 2.82 -9.61 -10.99
CA VAL A 253 2.78 -11.08 -10.87
C VAL A 253 1.47 -11.69 -11.35
N ALA A 254 0.37 -10.93 -11.27
CA ALA A 254 -0.91 -11.25 -11.85
C ALA A 254 -1.62 -9.96 -12.26
N TRP A 255 -2.34 -9.97 -13.38
CA TRP A 255 -3.08 -8.81 -13.86
C TRP A 255 -4.30 -9.20 -14.68
N ALA A 256 -5.28 -8.32 -14.68
CA ALA A 256 -6.48 -8.46 -15.48
C ALA A 256 -6.22 -8.29 -16.97
N ASP A 257 -7.09 -8.89 -17.79
CA ASP A 257 -7.00 -8.85 -19.25
C ASP A 257 -5.65 -9.32 -19.79
N ALA A 258 -5.04 -10.31 -19.12
CA ALA A 258 -3.70 -10.77 -19.43
C ALA A 258 -3.53 -11.12 -20.91
N GLU A 259 -4.56 -11.71 -21.55
CA GLU A 259 -4.56 -12.05 -22.98
C GLU A 259 -4.35 -10.86 -23.92
N ARG A 260 -4.73 -9.66 -23.49
CA ARG A 260 -4.61 -8.42 -24.26
C ARG A 260 -3.48 -7.52 -23.78
N ARG A 261 -3.14 -7.61 -22.49
CA ARG A 261 -2.09 -6.80 -21.84
C ARG A 261 -0.84 -7.65 -21.64
N ARG A 262 0.08 -7.55 -22.61
CA ARG A 262 1.41 -8.15 -22.50
C ARG A 262 2.43 -7.05 -22.19
N PRO A 263 3.39 -7.28 -21.28
CA PRO A 263 4.49 -6.35 -21.05
C PRO A 263 5.25 -6.02 -22.34
N GLY A 264 5.64 -4.75 -22.50
CA GLY A 264 6.45 -4.29 -23.62
C GLY A 264 7.90 -4.78 -23.55
N GLY A 265 8.72 -4.37 -24.52
CA GLY A 265 10.16 -4.68 -24.53
C GLY A 265 10.94 -4.05 -23.36
N ASP A 266 10.37 -3.05 -22.70
CA ASP A 266 10.85 -2.42 -21.48
C ASP A 266 10.39 -3.14 -20.19
N GLY A 267 9.63 -4.24 -20.34
CA GLY A 267 9.06 -5.00 -19.23
C GLY A 267 7.85 -4.34 -18.56
N LYS A 268 7.36 -3.21 -19.07
CA LYS A 268 6.22 -2.50 -18.47
C LYS A 268 4.88 -3.02 -18.97
N LEU A 269 3.95 -3.23 -18.05
CA LEU A 269 2.60 -3.65 -18.36
C LEU A 269 1.75 -2.46 -18.86
N PRO A 270 1.08 -2.56 -20.01
CA PRO A 270 0.15 -1.52 -20.46
C PRO A 270 -0.95 -1.23 -19.42
N PRO A 271 -1.44 0.01 -19.30
CA PRO A 271 -2.55 0.35 -18.40
C PRO A 271 -3.81 -0.50 -18.68
N VAL A 272 -4.60 -0.77 -17.63
CA VAL A 272 -5.87 -1.54 -17.69
C VAL A 272 -6.98 -0.82 -18.48
N GLY A 273 -6.85 0.49 -18.63
CA GLY A 273 -7.87 1.38 -19.16
C GLY A 273 -8.50 2.23 -18.05
N ASP A 274 -9.31 3.20 -18.47
CA ASP A 274 -10.03 4.12 -17.60
C ASP A 274 -11.50 4.13 -18.02
N THR A 275 -12.39 3.95 -17.05
CA THR A 275 -13.85 3.96 -17.25
C THR A 275 -14.55 5.02 -16.42
N VAL A 276 -13.77 5.89 -15.77
CA VAL A 276 -14.29 6.93 -14.89
C VAL A 276 -14.99 8.01 -15.71
N ASP A 277 -16.24 8.26 -15.35
CA ASP A 277 -16.97 9.47 -15.73
C ASP A 277 -16.91 10.44 -14.54
N VAL A 278 -16.00 11.42 -14.64
CA VAL A 278 -15.79 12.43 -13.60
C VAL A 278 -17.03 13.32 -13.41
N ALA A 279 -17.75 13.65 -14.49
CA ALA A 279 -18.90 14.55 -14.41
C ALA A 279 -20.07 13.90 -13.66
N SER A 280 -20.27 12.60 -13.86
CA SER A 280 -21.26 11.82 -13.12
C SER A 280 -20.70 11.16 -11.85
N ALA A 281 -19.41 11.29 -11.55
CA ALA A 281 -18.74 10.59 -10.45
C ALA A 281 -19.12 9.08 -10.43
N THR A 282 -19.02 8.43 -11.59
CA THR A 282 -19.27 6.99 -11.74
C THR A 282 -18.14 6.32 -12.52
N TRP A 283 -18.15 4.99 -12.54
CA TRP A 283 -17.25 4.16 -13.35
C TRP A 283 -17.94 2.85 -13.70
N THR A 284 -17.34 2.04 -14.58
CA THR A 284 -17.87 0.71 -14.92
C THR A 284 -16.83 -0.37 -14.73
N ASN A 285 -17.24 -1.53 -14.23
CA ASN A 285 -16.38 -2.71 -14.09
C ASN A 285 -16.28 -3.50 -15.41
N THR A 286 -16.16 -2.80 -16.55
CA THR A 286 -16.00 -3.41 -17.88
C THR A 286 -14.55 -3.81 -18.20
N VAL A 287 -13.60 -3.31 -17.41
CA VAL A 287 -12.18 -3.69 -17.42
C VAL A 287 -11.78 -4.21 -16.04
N GLY A 288 -10.59 -4.82 -15.92
CA GLY A 288 -10.13 -5.38 -14.65
C GLY A 288 -10.73 -6.77 -14.37
N ALA A 289 -10.34 -7.38 -13.26
CA ALA A 289 -10.83 -8.69 -12.83
C ALA A 289 -11.41 -8.65 -11.41
N PRO A 290 -12.44 -9.46 -11.09
CA PRO A 290 -12.99 -9.50 -9.74
C PRO A 290 -12.05 -10.14 -8.72
N GLU A 291 -11.18 -11.06 -9.18
CA GLU A 291 -10.20 -11.77 -8.39
C GLU A 291 -8.88 -11.90 -9.16
N LEU A 292 -7.77 -11.93 -8.44
CA LEU A 292 -6.44 -12.22 -8.96
C LEU A 292 -5.77 -13.21 -8.01
N ALA A 293 -5.32 -14.36 -8.52
CA ALA A 293 -4.56 -15.32 -7.76
C ALA A 293 -3.47 -15.95 -8.63
N THR A 294 -2.27 -16.12 -8.06
CA THR A 294 -1.17 -16.78 -8.75
C THR A 294 -0.15 -17.33 -7.76
N VAL A 295 0.74 -18.19 -8.26
CA VAL A 295 2.01 -18.49 -7.59
C VAL A 295 3.13 -17.87 -8.40
N TRP A 296 3.96 -17.07 -7.75
CA TRP A 296 5.10 -16.40 -8.35
C TRP A 296 6.41 -16.87 -7.70
N THR A 297 7.42 -17.13 -8.51
CA THR A 297 8.77 -17.50 -8.04
C THR A 297 9.70 -16.33 -8.27
N ASP A 298 10.52 -15.98 -7.29
CA ASP A 298 11.52 -14.92 -7.45
C ASP A 298 12.62 -15.34 -8.46
N PRO A 299 12.68 -14.71 -9.65
CA PRO A 299 13.66 -15.08 -10.67
C PRO A 299 15.06 -14.57 -10.34
N ASP A 300 15.17 -13.53 -9.50
CA ASP A 300 16.40 -12.81 -9.20
C ASP A 300 16.85 -13.08 -7.75
N PHE A 301 16.51 -14.25 -7.21
CA PHE A 301 16.82 -14.64 -5.84
C PHE A 301 18.31 -14.98 -5.66
N ASP A 302 18.97 -14.29 -4.72
CA ASP A 302 20.29 -14.68 -4.21
C ASP A 302 20.14 -15.12 -2.75
N PRO A 303 20.36 -16.41 -2.42
CA PRO A 303 20.19 -16.92 -1.05
C PRO A 303 21.15 -16.27 -0.05
N ALA A 304 22.21 -15.59 -0.50
CA ALA A 304 23.13 -14.89 0.39
C ALA A 304 22.70 -13.45 0.73
N GLN A 305 21.63 -12.93 0.13
CA GLN A 305 21.18 -11.55 0.32
C GLN A 305 19.94 -11.52 1.23
N PRO A 306 19.97 -10.80 2.36
CA PRO A 306 18.76 -10.59 3.14
C PRO A 306 17.80 -9.70 2.35
N ALA A 307 16.52 -10.03 2.41
CA ALA A 307 15.49 -9.40 1.60
C ALA A 307 14.15 -9.32 2.34
N PHE A 308 13.25 -8.51 1.82
CA PHE A 308 11.84 -8.54 2.17
C PHE A 308 10.98 -8.49 0.90
N TYR A 309 9.76 -8.98 1.03
CA TYR A 309 8.75 -9.00 -0.02
C TYR A 309 7.44 -8.53 0.59
N TYR A 310 6.71 -7.63 -0.06
CA TYR A 310 5.33 -7.38 0.30
C TYR A 310 4.46 -7.31 -0.96
N GLY A 311 3.19 -7.69 -0.82
CA GLY A 311 2.20 -7.65 -1.88
C GLY A 311 1.53 -6.28 -1.98
N ARG A 312 1.26 -5.85 -3.20
CA ARG A 312 0.47 -4.66 -3.51
C ARG A 312 -0.65 -5.02 -4.49
N GLY A 313 -1.89 -5.00 -4.02
CA GLY A 313 -3.07 -5.15 -4.89
C GLY A 313 -3.54 -3.78 -5.37
N ILE A 314 -3.87 -3.63 -6.64
CA ILE A 314 -4.26 -2.36 -7.26
C ILE A 314 -5.59 -2.56 -7.99
N GLU A 315 -6.56 -1.67 -7.76
CA GLU A 315 -7.81 -1.66 -8.52
C GLU A 315 -7.74 -0.76 -9.76
N ILE A 316 -8.74 -0.83 -10.63
CA ILE A 316 -8.88 0.09 -11.76
C ILE A 316 -9.18 1.51 -11.25
N PRO A 317 -8.98 2.56 -12.06
CA PRO A 317 -9.30 3.93 -11.65
C PRO A 317 -10.78 4.10 -11.24
N THR A 318 -11.00 4.89 -10.19
CA THR A 318 -12.31 5.28 -9.66
C THR A 318 -12.40 6.80 -9.47
N PRO A 319 -13.60 7.39 -9.36
CA PRO A 319 -13.76 8.77 -8.95
C PRO A 319 -13.20 8.97 -7.54
N ARG A 320 -12.45 10.06 -7.33
CA ARG A 320 -12.03 10.51 -6.00
C ARG A 320 -13.16 11.32 -5.34
N TRP A 321 -13.14 11.49 -4.04
CA TRP A 321 -14.14 12.20 -3.22
C TRP A 321 -14.38 13.63 -3.72
N THR A 322 -13.37 14.22 -4.34
CA THR A 322 -13.44 15.52 -5.01
C THR A 322 -14.40 15.53 -6.20
N ALA A 323 -14.50 14.43 -6.97
CA ALA A 323 -15.49 14.27 -8.03
C ALA A 323 -16.91 14.14 -7.46
N TYR A 324 -17.08 13.38 -6.39
CA TYR A 324 -18.36 13.25 -5.70
C TYR A 324 -18.85 14.59 -5.15
N ASP A 325 -17.96 15.36 -4.51
CA ASP A 325 -18.29 16.71 -4.00
C ASP A 325 -18.64 17.68 -5.12
N ALA A 326 -17.84 17.73 -6.19
CA ALA A 326 -18.09 18.60 -7.33
C ALA A 326 -19.47 18.33 -7.94
N LYS A 327 -19.85 17.05 -8.10
CA LYS A 327 -21.18 16.65 -8.55
C LYS A 327 -22.26 17.01 -7.54
N ARG A 328 -22.06 16.72 -6.25
CA ARG A 328 -23.06 16.89 -5.18
C ARG A 328 -23.40 18.36 -4.95
N PHE A 329 -22.41 19.24 -5.01
CA PHE A 329 -22.57 20.67 -4.72
C PHE A 329 -22.59 21.56 -5.96
N GLY A 330 -22.32 21.02 -7.15
CA GLY A 330 -22.26 21.81 -8.39
C GLY A 330 -21.08 22.79 -8.41
N THR A 331 -20.00 22.48 -7.69
CA THR A 331 -18.85 23.36 -7.52
C THR A 331 -17.79 23.07 -8.57
N GLN A 332 -17.11 24.12 -9.04
CA GLN A 332 -15.99 23.96 -9.97
C GLN A 332 -14.72 23.64 -9.18
N PRO A 333 -14.08 22.48 -9.40
CA PRO A 333 -12.80 22.16 -8.78
C PRO A 333 -11.72 23.15 -9.19
N LEU A 334 -10.69 23.32 -8.36
CA LEU A 334 -9.52 24.10 -8.73
C LEU A 334 -8.75 23.39 -9.86
N PRO A 335 -8.01 24.11 -10.72
CA PRO A 335 -7.32 23.50 -11.87
C PRO A 335 -6.38 22.34 -11.58
N SER A 336 -5.88 22.21 -10.34
CA SER A 336 -4.98 21.16 -9.90
C SER A 336 -5.66 20.06 -9.06
N THR A 337 -6.97 20.15 -8.84
CA THR A 337 -7.69 19.19 -8.02
C THR A 337 -7.70 17.83 -8.70
N VAL A 338 -7.14 16.82 -8.03
CA VAL A 338 -7.18 15.43 -8.49
C VAL A 338 -8.62 14.94 -8.40
N MET A 339 -9.15 14.35 -9.49
CA MET A 339 -10.56 13.94 -9.60
C MET A 339 -10.75 12.42 -9.67
N THR A 340 -9.67 11.68 -9.88
CA THR A 340 -9.66 10.22 -10.00
C THR A 340 -8.59 9.64 -9.11
N ILE A 341 -8.78 8.42 -8.65
CA ILE A 341 -7.85 7.72 -7.78
C ILE A 341 -7.70 6.27 -8.23
N THR A 342 -6.56 5.66 -7.91
CA THR A 342 -6.33 4.23 -8.12
C THR A 342 -5.96 3.63 -6.78
N GLU A 343 -6.97 3.06 -6.14
CA GLU A 343 -6.85 2.51 -4.81
C GLU A 343 -6.05 1.21 -4.81
N ARG A 344 -5.55 0.86 -3.63
CA ARG A 344 -4.59 -0.22 -3.45
C ARG A 344 -4.60 -0.77 -2.04
N ALA A 345 -4.02 -1.95 -1.91
CA ALA A 345 -3.79 -2.62 -0.65
C ALA A 345 -2.31 -2.97 -0.52
N TYR A 346 -1.79 -2.93 0.70
CA TYR A 346 -0.38 -3.23 1.01
C TYR A 346 -0.31 -4.27 2.12
N THR A 347 0.31 -5.42 1.85
CA THR A 347 0.50 -6.45 2.86
C THR A 347 1.64 -6.12 3.82
N SER A 348 1.62 -6.71 5.01
CA SER A 348 2.86 -6.82 5.78
C SER A 348 3.96 -7.54 4.99
N PRO A 349 5.24 -7.20 5.22
CA PRO A 349 6.34 -7.86 4.54
C PRO A 349 6.55 -9.29 5.05
N ILE A 350 6.93 -10.19 4.15
CA ILE A 350 7.59 -11.45 4.45
C ILE A 350 9.10 -11.21 4.33
N TRP A 351 9.84 -11.53 5.38
CA TRP A 351 11.30 -11.36 5.41
C TRP A 351 12.01 -12.62 4.93
N TYR A 352 13.21 -12.45 4.40
CA TYR A 352 14.16 -13.53 4.16
C TYR A 352 15.48 -13.18 4.84
N THR A 353 15.95 -14.08 5.69
CA THR A 353 17.25 -13.99 6.36
C THR A 353 18.09 -15.20 5.97
N PRO A 354 19.26 -15.00 5.34
CA PRO A 354 20.18 -16.07 4.92
C PRO A 354 20.59 -17.05 6.01
#